data_AF-A0A8J7KJL0-F1
#
_entry.id   AF-A0A8J7KJL0-F1
#
_cell.length_a   1.000
_cell.length_b   1.000
_cell.length_c   1.000
_cell.angle_alpha   90.00
_cell.angle_beta   90.00
_cell.angle_gamma   90.00
#
_symmetry.space_group_name_H-M   'P 1'
#
loop_
_entity.id
_entity.type
_entity.pdbx_description
1 polymer ?
#
loop_
_entity_poly.entity_id
_entity_poly.type
_entity_poly.pdbx_seq_one_letter_code
_entity_poly.pdbx_strand_id
1 'polypeptide(L)'
;MLSQLERLSRELDGRYASDAELAFVIDYVRSFNLRVQTYQKLQELESTIVQQTYAKMRAIDPSIFVGKNREDLTRKCAYDLVYGLRATALAVLLNDPDALQEELLLWLQTIMRSLGKSHVCDIMYSALQDVIKQHLTPPQANLVCPLLESNRRILGPTA
;
A
#
# COMPACT_ATOMS: atom_id res chain seq x y z
N MET A 1 2.86 10.11 -9.34
CA MET A 1 3.40 11.11 -10.27
C MET A 1 2.43 11.37 -11.41
N LEU A 2 1.62 10.41 -11.87
CA LEU A 2 0.64 10.65 -12.93
C LEU A 2 -0.36 11.73 -12.51
N SER A 3 -0.95 11.61 -11.31
CA SER A 3 -1.90 12.61 -10.78
C SER A 3 -1.23 13.98 -10.57
N GLN A 4 0.06 14.00 -10.24
CA GLN A 4 0.82 15.25 -10.08
C GLN A 4 1.10 15.93 -11.42
N LEU A 5 1.39 15.16 -12.48
CA LEU A 5 1.56 15.69 -13.84
C LEU A 5 0.25 16.19 -14.42
N GLU A 6 -0.86 15.48 -14.19
CA GLU A 6 -2.19 15.94 -14.58
C GLU A 6 -2.57 17.24 -13.87
N ARG A 7 -2.31 17.34 -12.57
CA ARG A 7 -2.52 18.57 -11.80
C ARG A 7 -1.69 19.72 -12.36
N LEU A 8 -0.39 19.49 -12.60
CA LEU A 8 0.48 20.50 -13.20
C LEU A 8 -0.08 20.98 -14.54
N SER A 9 -0.49 20.07 -15.43
CA SER A 9 -1.06 20.43 -16.73
C SER A 9 -2.31 21.34 -16.62
N ARG A 10 -3.12 21.19 -15.57
CA ARG A 10 -4.31 22.01 -15.35
C ARG A 10 -3.96 23.37 -14.76
N GLU A 11 -2.98 23.43 -13.86
CA GLU A 11 -2.56 24.65 -13.15
C GLU A 11 -1.71 25.61 -14.00
N LEU A 12 -1.10 25.10 -15.07
CA LEU A 12 -0.24 25.89 -15.95
C LEU A 12 -1.00 26.86 -16.85
N ASP A 13 -2.30 26.69 -17.11
CA ASP A 13 -3.16 27.65 -17.84
C ASP A 13 -2.46 28.45 -18.98
N GLY A 14 -1.72 27.76 -19.86
CA GLY A 14 -1.04 28.36 -21.02
C GLY A 14 0.34 28.99 -20.79
N ARG A 15 0.87 28.99 -19.56
CA ARG A 15 2.27 29.39 -19.25
C ARG A 15 3.19 28.18 -19.07
N TYR A 16 4.49 28.44 -19.11
CA TYR A 16 5.50 27.45 -18.73
C TYR A 16 5.53 27.24 -17.21
N ALA A 17 5.93 26.05 -16.79
CA ALA A 17 6.16 25.72 -15.39
C ALA A 17 7.42 26.43 -14.87
N SER A 18 7.34 26.89 -13.62
CA SER A 18 8.48 27.39 -12.86
C SER A 18 9.31 26.24 -12.28
N ASP A 19 10.54 26.53 -11.86
CA ASP A 19 11.42 25.57 -11.19
C ASP A 19 10.77 24.95 -9.94
N ALA A 20 10.01 25.74 -9.18
CA ALA A 20 9.29 25.29 -8.00
C ALA A 20 8.19 24.27 -8.36
N GLU A 21 7.46 24.51 -9.46
CA GLU A 21 6.41 23.60 -9.93
C GLU A 21 6.97 22.31 -10.53
N LEU A 22 8.21 22.33 -11.03
CA LEU A 22 8.90 21.15 -11.56
C LEU A 22 9.69 20.37 -10.50
N ALA A 23 9.78 20.87 -9.26
CA ALA A 23 10.58 20.24 -8.20
C ALA A 23 10.21 18.77 -7.96
N PHE A 24 8.92 18.43 -8.01
CA PHE A 24 8.47 17.05 -7.81
C PHE A 24 8.97 16.09 -8.90
N VAL A 25 9.13 16.56 -10.14
CA VAL A 25 9.67 15.76 -11.26
C VAL A 25 11.14 15.47 -11.00
N ILE A 26 11.89 16.47 -10.55
CA ILE A 26 13.31 16.32 -10.21
C ILE A 26 13.48 15.31 -9.07
N ASP A 27 12.68 15.42 -8.01
CA ASP A 27 12.71 14.50 -6.87
C ASP A 27 12.30 13.07 -7.26
N TYR A 28 11.34 12.93 -8.17
CA TYR A 28 10.99 11.64 -8.75
C TYR A 28 12.16 11.03 -9.50
N VAL A 29 12.78 11.76 -10.44
CA VAL A 29 13.92 11.26 -11.24
C VAL A 29 15.08 10.84 -10.33
N ARG A 30 15.38 11.64 -9.30
CA ARG A 30 16.43 11.32 -8.31
C ARG A 30 16.13 10.04 -7.53
N SER A 31 14.87 9.78 -7.22
CA SER A 31 14.45 8.61 -6.44
C SER A 31 14.05 7.39 -7.30
N PHE A 32 14.00 7.54 -8.63
CA PHE A 32 13.44 6.54 -9.54
C PHE A 32 14.14 5.18 -9.43
N ASN A 33 15.47 5.16 -9.43
CA ASN A 33 16.22 3.90 -9.32
C ASN A 33 15.90 3.15 -8.01
N LEU A 34 15.79 3.87 -6.89
CA LEU A 34 15.43 3.26 -5.61
C LEU A 34 14.00 2.69 -5.65
N ARG A 35 13.06 3.38 -6.29
CA ARG A 35 11.66 2.94 -6.45
C ARG A 35 11.56 1.69 -7.32
N VAL A 36 12.28 1.64 -8.44
CA VAL A 36 12.35 0.45 -9.32
C VAL A 36 12.92 -0.74 -8.56
N GLN A 37 14.04 -0.57 -7.86
CA GLN A 37 14.64 -1.62 -7.04
C GLN A 37 13.69 -2.09 -5.95
N THR A 38 12.98 -1.17 -5.29
CA THR A 38 11.98 -1.50 -4.27
C THR A 38 10.83 -2.31 -4.87
N TYR A 39 10.26 -1.87 -5.99
CA TYR A 39 9.19 -2.57 -6.71
C TYR A 39 9.60 -3.99 -7.09
N GLN A 40 10.78 -4.15 -7.71
CA GLN A 40 11.31 -5.45 -8.12
C GLN A 40 11.56 -6.35 -6.91
N LYS A 41 12.06 -5.79 -5.80
CA LYS A 41 12.29 -6.57 -4.57
C LYS A 41 10.99 -7.06 -3.94
N LEU A 42 9.96 -6.22 -3.93
CA LEU A 42 8.61 -6.61 -3.48
C LEU A 42 8.02 -7.71 -4.37
N GLN A 43 8.22 -7.62 -5.69
CA GLN A 43 7.79 -8.64 -6.64
C GLN A 43 8.51 -9.98 -6.41
N GLU A 44 9.84 -9.95 -6.25
CA GLU A 44 10.67 -11.14 -5.98
C GLU A 44 10.26 -11.83 -4.67
N LEU A 45 9.99 -11.04 -3.62
CA LEU A 45 9.71 -11.53 -2.28
C LEU A 45 8.21 -11.72 -1.98
N GLU A 46 7.31 -11.51 -2.95
CA GLU A 46 5.85 -11.48 -2.74
C GLU A 46 5.37 -12.71 -1.95
N SER A 47 5.71 -13.91 -2.41
CA SER A 47 5.30 -15.17 -1.77
C SER A 47 5.80 -15.25 -0.33
N THR A 48 7.07 -14.92 -0.09
CA THR A 48 7.70 -14.94 1.23
C THR A 48 7.05 -13.94 2.18
N ILE A 49 6.85 -12.70 1.72
CA ILE A 49 6.21 -11.64 2.51
C ILE A 49 4.79 -12.02 2.89
N VAL A 50 4.02 -12.55 1.93
CA VAL A 50 2.65 -13.00 2.14
C VAL A 50 2.63 -14.11 3.19
N GLN A 51 3.42 -15.16 3.02
CA GLN A 51 3.47 -16.30 3.96
C GLN A 51 3.86 -15.88 5.38
N GLN A 52 4.85 -15.01 5.54
CA GLN A 52 5.28 -14.53 6.84
C GLN A 52 4.26 -13.61 7.50
N THR A 53 3.60 -12.76 6.71
CA THR A 53 2.49 -11.92 7.18
C THR A 53 1.36 -12.81 7.70
N TYR A 54 1.01 -13.87 6.97
CA TYR A 54 0.05 -14.88 7.39
C TYR A 54 0.39 -15.51 8.73
N ALA A 55 1.62 -16.01 8.87
CA ALA A 55 2.09 -16.61 10.11
C ALA A 55 1.96 -15.63 11.28
N LYS A 56 2.31 -14.36 11.04
CA LYS A 56 2.23 -13.31 12.05
C LYS A 56 0.78 -12.95 12.42
N MET A 57 -0.13 -12.88 11.44
CA MET A 57 -1.55 -12.66 11.70
C MET A 57 -2.14 -13.78 12.58
N ARG A 58 -1.84 -15.06 12.28
CA ARG A 58 -2.30 -16.20 13.12
C ARG A 58 -1.74 -16.19 14.53
N ALA A 59 -0.51 -15.72 14.69
CA ALA A 59 0.10 -15.59 16.00
C ALA A 59 -0.56 -14.49 16.85
N ILE A 60 -1.08 -13.43 16.22
CA ILE A 60 -1.81 -12.34 16.89
C ILE A 60 -3.23 -12.80 17.24
N ASP A 61 -3.94 -13.38 16.28
CA ASP A 61 -5.28 -13.91 16.46
C ASP A 61 -5.43 -15.26 15.72
N PRO A 62 -5.46 -16.40 16.44
CA PRO A 62 -5.65 -17.72 15.84
C PRO A 62 -6.98 -17.89 15.09
N SER A 63 -7.97 -17.05 15.40
CA SER A 63 -9.32 -17.07 14.81
C SER A 63 -9.51 -16.05 13.69
N ILE A 64 -8.47 -15.31 13.30
CA ILE A 64 -8.54 -14.17 12.37
C ILE A 64 -9.15 -14.53 11.00
N PHE A 65 -9.01 -15.78 10.57
CA PHE A 65 -9.53 -16.29 9.30
C PHE A 65 -10.91 -16.96 9.42
N VAL A 66 -11.53 -16.94 10.60
CA VAL A 66 -12.86 -17.51 10.81
C VAL A 66 -13.93 -16.43 10.59
N GLY A 67 -14.80 -16.64 9.61
CA GLY A 67 -15.94 -15.75 9.34
C GLY A 67 -17.07 -15.92 10.36
N LYS A 68 -18.05 -15.00 10.32
CA LYS A 68 -19.22 -15.01 11.23
C LYS A 68 -20.00 -16.34 11.19
N ASN A 69 -20.00 -17.00 10.02
CA ASN A 69 -20.67 -18.29 9.79
C ASN A 69 -19.72 -19.50 9.86
N ARG A 70 -18.58 -19.37 10.55
CA ARG A 70 -17.49 -20.38 10.58
C ARG A 70 -16.93 -20.73 9.19
N GLU A 71 -17.08 -19.83 8.21
CA GLU A 71 -16.43 -19.94 6.91
C GLU A 71 -14.92 -19.72 7.06
N ASP A 72 -14.11 -20.45 6.30
CA ASP A 72 -12.67 -20.20 6.19
C ASP A 72 -12.42 -19.07 5.18
N LEU A 73 -11.90 -17.95 5.69
CA LEU A 73 -11.59 -16.75 4.93
C LEU A 73 -10.13 -16.68 4.48
N THR A 74 -9.32 -17.71 4.75
CA THR A 74 -7.87 -17.71 4.45
C THR A 74 -7.60 -17.35 3.00
N ARG A 75 -8.32 -17.96 2.05
CA ARG A 75 -8.13 -17.70 0.61
C ARG A 75 -8.52 -16.27 0.21
N LYS A 76 -9.61 -15.72 0.78
CA LYS A 76 -10.08 -14.35 0.48
C LYS A 76 -9.06 -13.34 1.01
N CYS A 77 -8.64 -13.51 2.26
CA CYS A 77 -7.61 -12.65 2.84
C CYS A 77 -6.29 -12.73 2.05
N ALA A 78 -5.98 -13.87 1.40
CA ALA A 78 -4.70 -14.06 0.70
C ALA A 78 -4.68 -13.27 -0.59
N TYR A 79 -5.82 -13.30 -1.27
CA TYR A 79 -6.07 -12.43 -2.40
C TYR A 79 -5.95 -10.96 -2.01
N ASP A 80 -6.63 -10.54 -0.93
CA ASP A 80 -6.63 -9.14 -0.48
C ASP A 80 -5.22 -8.65 -0.10
N LEU A 81 -4.44 -9.48 0.60
CA LEU A 81 -3.07 -9.15 0.99
C LEU A 81 -2.15 -9.01 -0.23
N VAL A 82 -2.21 -9.95 -1.18
CA VAL A 82 -1.43 -9.88 -2.43
C VAL A 82 -1.82 -8.64 -3.22
N TYR A 83 -3.11 -8.36 -3.33
CA TYR A 83 -3.61 -7.21 -4.06
C TYR A 83 -3.17 -5.89 -3.42
N GLY A 84 -3.31 -5.75 -2.10
CA GLY A 84 -2.83 -4.58 -1.36
C GLY A 84 -1.33 -4.37 -1.46
N LEU A 85 -0.54 -5.45 -1.45
CA LEU A 85 0.92 -5.40 -1.63
C LEU A 85 1.29 -4.92 -3.03
N ARG A 86 0.68 -5.47 -4.08
CA ARG A 86 0.93 -5.07 -5.48
C ARG A 86 0.52 -3.62 -5.75
N ALA A 87 -0.64 -3.20 -5.25
CA ALA A 87 -1.09 -1.82 -5.37
C ALA A 87 -0.13 -0.86 -4.66
N THR A 88 0.33 -1.21 -3.46
CA THR A 88 1.36 -0.44 -2.75
C THR A 88 2.66 -0.36 -3.54
N ALA A 89 3.12 -1.48 -4.13
CA ALA A 89 4.33 -1.50 -4.96
C ALA A 89 4.20 -0.57 -6.18
N LEU A 90 3.05 -0.57 -6.85
CA LEU A 90 2.78 0.34 -7.97
C LEU A 90 2.78 1.81 -7.53
N ALA A 91 2.19 2.13 -6.38
CA ALA A 91 2.21 3.48 -5.82
C ALA A 91 3.63 3.94 -5.47
N VAL A 92 4.50 3.03 -4.98
CA VAL A 92 5.93 3.31 -4.78
C VAL A 92 6.61 3.64 -6.11
N LEU A 93 6.42 2.78 -7.11
CA LEU A 93 7.04 2.90 -8.43
C LEU A 93 6.66 4.22 -9.09
N LEU A 94 5.37 4.53 -9.12
CA LEU A 94 4.81 5.72 -9.75
C LEU A 94 4.97 6.99 -8.90
N ASN A 95 5.39 6.86 -7.64
CA ASN A 95 5.34 7.93 -6.64
C ASN A 95 3.96 8.61 -6.61
N ASP A 96 2.91 7.79 -6.57
CA ASP A 96 1.51 8.25 -6.68
C ASP A 96 0.64 7.71 -5.55
N PRO A 97 0.77 8.26 -4.33
CA PRO A 97 -0.08 7.88 -3.21
C PRO A 97 -1.56 8.28 -3.45
N ASP A 98 -1.80 9.35 -4.20
CA ASP A 98 -3.14 9.88 -4.44
C ASP A 98 -3.94 8.90 -5.32
N ALA A 99 -3.33 8.42 -6.41
CA ALA A 99 -3.95 7.40 -7.27
C ALA A 99 -4.28 6.11 -6.48
N LEU A 100 -3.38 5.66 -5.59
CA LEU A 100 -3.65 4.51 -4.72
C LEU A 100 -4.87 4.76 -3.83
N GLN A 101 -4.98 5.95 -3.25
CA GLN A 101 -6.09 6.29 -2.37
C GLN A 101 -7.42 6.35 -3.12
N GLU A 102 -7.46 7.04 -4.25
CA GLU A 102 -8.67 7.26 -5.04
C GLU A 102 -9.17 5.98 -5.72
N GLU A 103 -8.28 5.21 -6.34
CA GLU A 103 -8.67 4.04 -7.14
C GLU A 103 -8.93 2.80 -6.28
N LEU A 104 -8.20 2.65 -5.16
CA LEU A 104 -8.26 1.43 -4.35
C LEU A 104 -8.90 1.65 -2.98
N LEU A 105 -8.36 2.58 -2.19
CA LEU A 105 -8.62 2.58 -0.74
C LEU A 105 -10.03 3.11 -0.40
N LEU A 106 -10.52 4.12 -1.11
CA LEU A 106 -11.85 4.69 -0.82
C LEU A 106 -13.00 3.71 -1.11
N TRP A 107 -12.93 3.00 -2.23
CA TRP A 107 -13.91 1.96 -2.55
C TRP A 107 -13.81 0.78 -1.57
N LEU A 108 -12.58 0.30 -1.29
CA LEU A 108 -12.36 -0.83 -0.41
C LEU A 108 -12.76 -0.54 1.04
N GLN A 109 -12.60 0.70 1.52
CA GLN A 109 -13.06 1.13 2.84
C GLN A 109 -14.56 0.89 3.01
N THR A 110 -15.36 1.21 2.00
CA THR A 110 -16.82 1.03 2.03
C THR A 110 -17.19 -0.44 2.19
N ILE A 111 -16.46 -1.33 1.51
CA ILE A 111 -16.65 -2.79 1.60
C ILE A 111 -16.20 -3.34 2.96
N MET A 112 -15.02 -2.93 3.44
CA MET A 112 -14.49 -3.43 4.71
C MET A 112 -15.37 -3.05 5.89
N ARG A 113 -15.97 -1.84 5.86
CA ARG A 113 -16.94 -1.39 6.85
C ARG A 113 -18.23 -2.20 6.80
N SER A 114 -18.80 -2.41 5.62
CA SER A 114 -20.05 -3.17 5.48
C SER A 114 -19.92 -4.62 5.92
N LEU A 115 -18.75 -5.23 5.73
CA LEU A 115 -18.44 -6.59 6.18
C LEU A 115 -18.01 -6.67 7.66
N GLY A 116 -17.73 -5.55 8.31
CA GLY A 116 -17.22 -5.49 9.69
C GLY A 116 -15.83 -6.11 9.82
N LYS A 117 -14.95 -5.91 8.81
CA LYS A 117 -13.62 -6.52 8.71
C LYS A 117 -12.47 -5.54 8.94
N SER A 118 -12.75 -4.31 9.35
CA SER A 118 -11.74 -3.27 9.61
C SER A 118 -10.65 -3.69 10.61
N HIS A 119 -10.97 -4.46 11.65
CA HIS A 119 -9.97 -4.99 12.59
C HIS A 119 -8.98 -5.96 11.92
N VAL A 120 -9.45 -6.78 10.97
CA VAL A 120 -8.59 -7.69 10.20
C VAL A 120 -7.63 -6.88 9.33
N CYS A 121 -8.09 -5.80 8.72
CA CYS A 121 -7.23 -4.88 7.95
C CYS A 121 -6.14 -4.25 8.85
N ASP A 122 -6.49 -3.84 10.07
CA ASP A 122 -5.53 -3.26 11.02
C ASP A 122 -4.39 -4.25 11.34
N ILE A 123 -4.75 -5.49 11.71
CA ILE A 123 -3.79 -6.56 11.98
C ILE A 123 -2.96 -6.89 10.74
N MET A 124 -3.62 -7.01 9.57
CA MET A 124 -2.97 -7.35 8.31
C MET A 124 -1.88 -6.34 7.95
N TYR A 125 -2.22 -5.04 7.91
CA TYR A 125 -1.27 -4.00 7.51
C TYR A 125 -0.21 -3.75 8.58
N SER A 126 -0.53 -3.92 9.87
CA SER A 126 0.49 -3.88 10.93
C SER A 126 1.50 -5.02 10.78
N ALA A 127 1.01 -6.26 10.57
CA ALA A 127 1.86 -7.43 10.37
C ALA A 127 2.72 -7.28 9.11
N LEU A 128 2.12 -6.79 8.02
CA LEU A 128 2.82 -6.56 6.76
C LEU A 128 3.93 -5.52 6.89
N GLN A 129 3.69 -4.40 7.58
CA GLN A 129 4.73 -3.39 7.84
C GLN A 129 5.95 -3.98 8.55
N ASP A 130 5.72 -4.84 9.55
CA ASP A 130 6.82 -5.46 10.29
C ASP A 130 7.60 -6.47 9.45
N VAL A 131 6.91 -7.27 8.62
CA VAL A 131 7.57 -8.20 7.69
C VAL A 131 8.37 -7.43 6.64
N ILE A 132 7.81 -6.36 6.08
CA ILE A 132 8.49 -5.51 5.10
C ILE A 132 9.80 -4.94 5.65
N LYS A 133 9.81 -4.47 6.91
CA LYS A 133 11.01 -3.94 7.57
C LYS A 133 12.12 -4.99 7.78
N GLN A 134 11.79 -6.28 7.75
CA GLN A 134 12.78 -7.36 7.86
C GLN A 134 13.48 -7.66 6.53
N HIS A 135 12.83 -7.36 5.40
CA HIS A 135 13.31 -7.71 4.06
C HIS A 135 13.87 -6.54 3.26
N LEU A 136 13.41 -5.33 3.57
CA LEU A 136 13.82 -4.12 2.88
C LEU A 136 14.90 -3.39 3.66
N THR A 137 15.80 -2.74 2.91
CA THR A 137 16.73 -1.77 3.51
C THR A 137 15.95 -0.56 4.06
N PRO A 138 16.49 0.20 5.03
CA PRO A 138 15.79 1.36 5.58
C PRO A 138 15.30 2.37 4.52
N PRO A 139 16.07 2.72 3.46
CA PRO A 139 15.58 3.60 2.40
C PRO A 139 14.38 3.03 1.64
N GLN A 140 14.37 1.72 1.36
CA GLN A 140 13.26 1.05 0.68
C GLN A 140 12.03 0.97 1.59
N ALA A 141 12.21 0.62 2.86
CA ALA A 141 11.14 0.59 3.85
C ALA A 141 10.49 1.98 4.05
N ASN A 142 11.28 3.06 3.98
CA ASN A 142 10.78 4.44 4.05
C ASN A 142 9.89 4.84 2.85
N LEU A 143 10.01 4.16 1.70
CA LEU A 143 9.10 4.35 0.57
C LEU A 143 7.79 3.57 0.75
N VAL A 144 7.85 2.38 1.35
CA VAL A 144 6.72 1.44 1.41
C VAL A 144 5.85 1.65 2.65
N CYS A 145 6.47 1.78 3.84
CA CYS A 145 5.75 1.79 5.11
C CYS A 145 4.73 2.93 5.23
N PRO A 146 5.01 4.18 4.78
CA PRO A 146 4.00 5.24 4.83
C PRO A 146 2.73 4.92 4.03
N LEU A 147 2.85 4.24 2.89
CA LEU A 147 1.70 3.82 2.09
C LEU A 147 0.91 2.73 2.79
N LEU A 148 1.60 1.73 3.37
CA LEU A 148 0.94 0.67 4.15
C LEU A 148 0.24 1.22 5.40
N GLU A 149 0.83 2.22 6.04
CA GLU A 149 0.22 2.92 7.17
C GLU A 149 -1.01 3.72 6.74
N SER A 150 -0.97 4.36 5.56
CA SER A 150 -2.15 4.99 4.97
C SER A 150 -3.27 3.98 4.72
N ASN A 151 -2.94 2.83 4.11
CA ASN A 151 -3.90 1.73 3.89
C ASN A 151 -4.50 1.26 5.22
N ARG A 152 -3.66 1.08 6.25
CA ARG A 152 -4.08 0.70 7.60
C ARG A 152 -5.07 1.70 8.19
N ARG A 153 -4.79 3.00 8.12
CA ARG A 153 -5.65 4.05 8.67
C ARG A 153 -6.97 4.18 7.91
N ILE A 154 -6.94 4.06 6.59
CA ILE A 154 -8.15 4.19 5.76
C ILE A 154 -9.04 2.96 5.90
N LEU A 155 -8.48 1.76 5.93
CA LEU A 155 -9.25 0.50 5.95
C LEU A 155 -9.52 -0.02 7.36
N GLY A 156 -8.71 0.39 8.33
CA GLY A 156 -8.84 0.07 9.75
C GLY A 156 -10.06 0.71 10.41
N PRO A 157 -10.32 0.38 11.69
CA PRO A 157 -11.42 0.98 12.42
C PRO A 157 -11.18 2.49 12.55
N THR A 158 -12.22 3.28 12.27
CA THR A 158 -12.22 4.71 12.62
C THR A 158 -12.09 4.84 14.13
N ALA A 159 -11.07 5.58 14.57
CA ALA A 159 -10.91 6.00 15.96
C ALA A 159 -12.12 6.82 16.43
#